data_AF-A0A8T6LFY5-F1
#
_entry.id   AF-A0A8T6LFY5-F1
#
_cell.length_a   1.000
_cell.length_b   1.000
_cell.length_c   1.000
_cell.angle_alpha   90.00
_cell.angle_beta   90.00
_cell.angle_gamma   90.00
#
_symmetry.space_group_name_H-M   'P 1'
#
loop_
_entity.id
_entity.type
_entity.pdbx_description
1 polymer ?
#
loop_
_entity_poly.entity_id
_entity_poly.type
_entity_poly.pdbx_seq_one_letter_code
_entity_poly.pdbx_strand_id
1 'polypeptide(L)' 'MASGNGTGDTMISIERDGLAFRFPNVHRDAACRIEFQRTLRIPDDGRTYPLPPGLGRFPLRHFDDFA' A
#
# COMPACT_ATOMS: atom_id res chain seq x y z
N MET A 1 -3.90 11.90 16.10
CA MET A 1 -3.10 11.33 17.19
C MET A 1 -2.56 9.99 16.71
N ALA A 2 -1.36 9.93 16.13
CA ALA A 2 -0.74 8.66 15.76
C ALA A 2 0.05 8.15 16.97
N SER A 3 -0.48 7.13 17.64
CA SER A 3 0.16 6.51 18.80
C SER A 3 1.39 5.75 18.31
N GLY A 4 2.58 6.29 18.61
CA GLY A 4 3.85 5.62 18.39
C GLY A 4 4.05 4.47 19.37
N ASN A 5 4.79 3.46 18.94
CA ASN A 5 5.44 2.53 19.85
C ASN A 5 6.67 1.89 19.16
N GLY A 6 7.89 2.20 19.65
CA GLY A 6 9.03 1.30 19.46
C GLY A 6 10.40 1.79 18.94
N THR A 7 10.91 2.98 19.25
CA THR A 7 12.36 3.32 19.11
C THR A 7 12.84 3.50 17.65
N GLY A 8 12.77 4.73 17.12
CA GLY A 8 13.23 5.08 15.76
C GLY A 8 12.38 4.43 14.65
N ASP A 9 11.09 4.41 14.93
CA ASP A 9 10.07 3.64 14.24
C ASP A 9 9.99 3.89 12.74
N THR A 10 9.70 2.82 12.01
CA THR A 10 9.30 2.90 10.59
C THR A 10 8.08 3.82 10.48
N MET A 11 8.15 4.83 9.62
CA MET A 11 7.04 5.75 9.41
C MET A 11 6.19 5.25 8.24
N ILE A 12 4.87 5.13 8.45
CA ILE A 12 3.91 4.69 7.44
C ILE A 12 2.93 5.84 7.17
N SER A 13 2.72 6.16 5.89
CA SER A 13 1.79 7.21 5.44
C SER A 13 1.09 6.83 4.14
N ILE A 14 -0.02 7.50 3.82
CA ILE A 14 -0.69 7.39 2.52
C ILE A 14 -0.25 8.56 1.64
N GLU A 15 0.33 8.26 0.48
CA GLU A 15 0.76 9.26 -0.52
C GLU A 15 0.24 8.83 -1.90
N ARG A 16 -0.55 9.66 -2.59
CA ARG A 16 -1.01 9.39 -3.98
C ARG A 16 -1.58 7.97 -4.19
N ASP A 17 -2.52 7.54 -3.33
CA ASP A 17 -3.11 6.20 -3.34
C ASP A 17 -2.12 5.03 -3.14
N GLY A 18 -0.98 5.28 -2.49
CA GLY A 18 0.01 4.26 -2.12
C GLY A 18 0.42 4.37 -0.66
N LEU A 19 0.82 3.24 -0.07
CA LEU A 19 1.44 3.19 1.25
C LEU A 19 2.93 3.51 1.11
N ALA A 20 3.37 4.58 1.76
CA ALA A 20 4.77 4.98 1.80
C ALA A 20 5.37 4.63 3.16
N PHE A 21 6.46 3.86 3.12
CA PHE A 21 7.25 3.45 4.27
C PHE A 21 8.60 4.18 4.24
N ARG A 22 9.02 4.75 5.37
CA ARG A 22 10.35 5.33 5.56
C ARG A 22 11.07 4.64 6.70
N PHE A 23 12.36 4.37 6.50
CA PHE A 23 13.19 3.62 7.46
C PHE A 23 14.39 4.46 7.91
N PRO A 24 14.18 5.52 8.72
CA PRO A 24 15.24 6.45 9.12
C PRO A 24 16.39 5.76 9.86
N ASN A 25 16.09 4.66 10.56
CA ASN A 25 17.08 3.83 11.26
C ASN A 25 17.90 2.90 10.35
N VAL A 26 17.48 2.67 9.11
CA VAL A 26 18.20 1.80 8.16
C VAL A 26 19.15 2.64 7.32
N HIS A 27 18.62 3.65 6.63
CA HIS A 27 19.39 4.62 5.86
C HIS A 27 18.51 5.84 5.62
N ARG A 28 19.10 7.04 5.55
CA ARG A 28 18.34 8.30 5.35
C ARG A 28 17.42 8.28 4.12
N ASP A 29 17.81 7.52 3.10
CA ASP A 29 17.11 7.42 1.81
C ASP A 29 16.34 6.08 1.66
N ALA A 30 16.35 5.21 2.68
CA ALA A 30 15.62 3.95 2.63
C ALA A 30 14.11 4.20 2.70
N ALA A 31 13.43 3.83 1.61
CA ALA A 31 11.98 3.95 1.47
C ALA A 31 11.40 2.76 0.70
N CYS A 32 10.16 2.42 1.00
CA CYS A 32 9.37 1.43 0.24
C CYS A 32 8.01 2.04 -0.08
N ARG A 33 7.48 1.75 -1.26
CA ARG A 33 6.17 2.20 -1.69
C ARG A 33 5.36 1.01 -2.20
N ILE A 34 4.18 0.81 -1.62
CA ILE A 34 3.24 -0.25 -2.00
C ILE A 34 2.00 0.41 -2.60
N GLU A 35 1.62 -0.03 -3.80
CA GLU A 35 0.41 0.40 -4.49
C GLU A 35 -0.45 -0.82 -4.80
N PHE A 36 -1.78 -0.64 -4.79
CA PHE A 36 -2.72 -1.73 -5.06
C PHE A 36 -3.35 -1.51 -6.43
N GLN A 37 -3.16 -2.45 -7.36
CA GLN A 37 -3.81 -2.42 -8.67
C GLN A 37 -5.13 -3.18 -8.57
N ARG A 38 -6.23 -2.53 -8.97
CA ARG A 38 -7.50 -3.24 -9.17
C ARG A 38 -7.38 -4.14 -10.39
N THR A 39 -7.88 -5.35 -10.30
CA THR A 39 -7.84 -6.32 -11.40
C THR A 39 -9.19 -6.96 -11.62
N LEU A 40 -9.41 -7.51 -12.82
CA LEU A 40 -10.54 -8.40 -13.04
C LEU A 40 -10.33 -9.71 -12.25
N ARG A 41 -11.38 -10.18 -11.60
CA ARG A 41 -11.38 -11.51 -10.96
C ARG A 41 -11.33 -12.59 -12.05
N ILE A 42 -10.33 -13.47 -11.95
CA ILE A 42 -10.28 -14.69 -12.75
C ILE A 42 -11.27 -15.71 -12.16
N PRO A 43 -12.08 -16.41 -12.99
CA PRO A 43 -12.94 -17.49 -12.53
C PRO A 43 -12.14 -18.66 -11.92
N ASP A 44 -12.72 -19.33 -10.93
CA ASP A 44 -12.17 -20.57 -10.38
C ASP A 44 -12.71 -21.78 -11.17
N ASP A 45 -12.25 -21.93 -12.40
CA ASP A 45 -12.70 -22.96 -13.35
C ASP A 45 -11.58 -23.94 -13.77
N GLY A 46 -10.44 -23.88 -13.07
CA GLY A 46 -9.26 -24.70 -13.35
C GLY A 46 -8.50 -24.33 -14.62
N ARG A 47 -8.88 -23.26 -15.33
CA ARG A 47 -8.16 -22.80 -16.52
C ARG A 47 -7.00 -21.89 -16.13
N THR A 48 -5.95 -21.90 -16.95
CA THR A 48 -4.85 -20.94 -16.82
C THR A 48 -5.21 -19.66 -17.58
N TYR A 49 -5.18 -18.54 -16.88
CA TYR A 49 -5.36 -17.21 -17.44
C TYR A 49 -4.06 -16.42 -17.34
N PRO A 50 -3.79 -15.49 -18.28
CA PRO A 50 -2.68 -14.55 -18.11
C PRO A 50 -2.91 -13.67 -16.88
N LEU A 51 -1.88 -12.92 -16.47
CA LEU A 51 -2.03 -11.90 -15.43
C LEU A 51 -3.23 -11.00 -15.77
N PRO A 52 -4.17 -10.79 -14.83
CA PRO A 52 -5.35 -9.99 -15.11
C PRO A 52 -4.97 -8.57 -15.56
N PRO A 53 -5.73 -7.96 -16.47
CA PRO A 53 -5.53 -6.58 -16.83
C PRO A 53 -5.74 -5.68 -15.60
N GLY A 54 -4.85 -4.71 -15.43
CA GLY A 54 -4.99 -3.70 -14.41
C GLY A 54 -6.07 -2.68 -14.76
N LEU A 55 -6.96 -2.38 -13.81
CA LEU A 55 -8.07 -1.42 -13.92
C LEU A 55 -7.77 -0.09 -13.20
N GLY A 56 -6.49 0.20 -12.94
CA GLY A 56 -6.02 1.38 -12.21
C GLY A 56 -5.79 1.12 -10.73
N ARG A 57 -5.27 2.14 -10.04
CA ARG A 57 -4.93 2.09 -8.62
C ARG A 57 -6.20 2.08 -7.76
N PHE A 58 -6.15 1.30 -6.69
CA PHE A 58 -7.18 1.33 -5.65
C PHE A 58 -7.00 2.59 -4.77
N PRO A 59 -8.04 3.41 -4.57
CA PRO A 59 -7.94 4.59 -3.72
C PRO A 59 -7.63 4.21 -2.28
N LEU A 60 -6.60 4.83 -1.68
CA LEU A 60 -6.28 4.66 -0.26
C LEU A 60 -6.64 5.93 0.52
N ARG A 61 -7.33 5.77 1.65
CA ARG A 61 -7.77 6.88 2.52
C ARG A 61 -7.55 6.50 3.98
N HIS A 62 -7.34 7.49 4.85
CA HIS A 62 -7.31 7.23 6.28
C HIS A 62 -8.75 7.00 6.76
N PHE A 63 -8.94 6.06 7.68
CA PHE A 63 -10.27 5.80 8.24
C PHE A 63 -10.81 7.02 8.99
N ASP A 64 -9.93 7.74 9.70
CA ASP A 64 -10.24 8.96 10.45
C ASP A 64 -10.79 10.09 9.56
N ASP A 65 -10.60 10.05 8.24
CA ASP A 65 -11.17 11.03 7.30
C ASP A 65 -12.69 10.90 7.13
N PHE A 66 -13.30 9.82 7.66
CA PHE A 66 -14.72 9.50 7.53
C PHE A 66 -15.48 9.46 8.88
N ALA A 67 -14.88 9.97 9.96
CA ALA A 67 -15.45 9.99 11.31
C ALA A 67 -16.05 11.35 11.71
#